data_AF-K1TXR9-F1
#
_entry.id   AF-K1TXR9-F1
#
_cell.length_a   1.000
_cell.length_b   1.000
_cell.length_c   1.000
_cell.angle_alpha   90.00
_cell.angle_beta   90.00
_cell.angle_gamma   90.00
#
_symmetry.space_group_name_H-M   'P 1'
#
loop_
_entity.id
_entity.type
_entity.pdbx_description
1 polymer ?
#
loop_
_entity_poly.entity_id
_entity_poly.type
_entity_poly.pdbx_seq_one_letter_code
_entity_poly.pdbx_strand_id
1 'polypeptide(L)' 'FGYNARDDRYEDLLKAGIIDPTKVSRVALENAASIASMFLTTECVLAEKKSDAPAMPAMPGGGMGGMM' A
#
# COMPACT_ATOMS: atom_id res chain seq x y z
N PHE A 1 -3.50 21.75 -23.39
CA PHE A 1 -2.71 21.11 -24.46
C PHE A 1 -1.94 19.96 -23.84
N GLY A 2 -1.89 18.80 -24.48
CA GLY A 2 -1.20 17.62 -23.98
C GLY A 2 -1.09 16.54 -25.05
N TYR A 3 -0.42 15.44 -24.72
CA TYR A 3 -0.21 14.31 -25.62
C TYR A 3 -1.37 13.32 -25.52
N ASN A 4 -2.08 13.09 -26.64
CA ASN A 4 -3.06 12.03 -26.76
C ASN A 4 -2.35 10.75 -27.17
N ALA A 5 -2.19 9.83 -26.21
CA ALA A 5 -1.52 8.55 -26.42
C ALA A 5 -2.32 7.53 -27.27
N ARG A 6 -3.62 7.76 -27.51
CA ARG A 6 -4.44 6.92 -28.39
C ARG A 6 -4.14 7.19 -29.87
N ASP A 7 -3.95 8.48 -30.20
CA ASP A 7 -3.80 8.94 -31.58
C ASP A 7 -2.38 9.46 -31.90
N ASP A 8 -1.44 9.27 -30.97
CA ASP A 8 -0.01 9.64 -31.08
C ASP A 8 0.23 11.08 -31.56
N ARG A 9 -0.48 12.04 -30.96
CA ARG A 9 -0.36 13.45 -31.32
C ARG A 9 -0.61 14.40 -30.16
N TYR A 10 -0.12 15.62 -30.30
CA TYR A 10 -0.38 16.68 -29.34
C TYR A 10 -1.61 17.50 -29.74
N GLU A 11 -2.53 17.69 -28.80
CA GLU A 11 -3.77 18.42 -29.03
C GLU A 11 -4.37 19.03 -27.74
N ASP A 12 -5.51 19.69 -27.87
CA ASP A 12 -6.29 20.14 -26.73
C ASP A 12 -7.09 18.97 -26.15
N LEU A 13 -6.57 18.37 -25.08
CA LEU A 13 -7.16 17.20 -24.42
C LEU A 13 -8.58 17.44 -23.90
N LEU A 14 -8.92 18.68 -23.50
CA LEU A 14 -10.26 19.01 -23.03
C LEU A 14 -11.27 18.93 -24.18
N LYS A 15 -10.90 19.47 -25.35
CA LYS A 15 -11.72 19.39 -26.58
C LYS A 15 -11.78 17.97 -27.13
N ALA A 16 -10.72 17.18 -26.96
CA ALA A 16 -10.67 15.76 -27.35
C ALA A 16 -11.47 14.85 -26.40
N GLY A 17 -12.00 15.36 -25.29
CA GLY A 17 -12.77 14.59 -24.31
C GLY A 17 -11.92 13.70 -23.40
N ILE A 18 -10.61 13.91 -23.35
CA ILE A 18 -9.68 13.21 -22.46
C ILE A 18 -9.60 14.01 -21.15
N ILE A 19 -10.46 13.65 -20.21
CA ILE A 19 -10.70 14.44 -18.98
C ILE A 19 -10.75 13.50 -17.78
N ASP A 20 -10.05 13.87 -16.72
CA ASP A 20 -10.15 13.23 -15.41
C ASP A 20 -10.84 14.17 -14.40
N PRO A 21 -11.71 13.66 -13.50
CA PRO A 21 -12.27 14.47 -12.43
C PRO A 21 -11.18 15.01 -11.50
N THR A 22 -11.31 16.26 -11.05
CA THR A 22 -10.36 16.91 -10.13
C THR A 22 -10.04 16.06 -8.89
N LYS A 23 -11.04 15.33 -8.38
CA LYS A 23 -10.86 14.45 -7.22
C LYS A 23 -9.88 13.30 -7.49
N VAL A 24 -9.84 12.76 -8.71
CA VAL A 24 -8.96 11.63 -9.05
C VAL A 24 -7.51 12.08 -8.97
N SER A 25 -7.14 13.15 -9.68
CA SER A 25 -5.76 13.63 -9.71
C SER A 25 -5.28 14.14 -8.33
N ARG A 26 -6.13 14.86 -7.58
CA ARG A 26 -5.73 15.38 -6.25
C ARG A 26 -5.48 14.25 -5.26
N VAL A 27 -6.39 13.26 -5.19
CA VAL A 27 -6.29 12.17 -4.22
C VAL A 27 -5.15 11.23 -4.58
N ALA A 28 -4.91 10.99 -5.88
CA ALA A 28 -3.75 10.23 -6.33
C ALA A 28 -2.43 10.86 -5.85
N LEU A 29 -2.27 12.17 -6.03
CA LEU A 29 -1.08 12.89 -5.58
C LEU A 29 -0.96 12.92 -4.05
N GLU A 30 -2.04 13.26 -3.34
CA GLU A 30 -2.07 13.35 -1.88
C GLU A 30 -1.72 11.99 -1.23
N ASN A 31 -2.27 10.89 -1.74
CA ASN A 31 -1.98 9.55 -1.22
C ASN A 31 -0.54 9.12 -1.53
N ALA A 32 -0.04 9.42 -2.74
CA ALA A 32 1.35 9.13 -3.10
C ALA A 32 2.33 9.91 -2.21
N ALA A 33 2.08 11.20 -2.01
CA ALA A 33 2.88 12.04 -1.13
C ALA A 33 2.83 11.57 0.33
N SER A 34 1.67 11.13 0.82
CA SER A 34 1.49 10.60 2.17
C SER A 34 2.37 9.37 2.42
N ILE A 35 2.31 8.36 1.53
CA ILE A 35 3.11 7.13 1.66
C ILE A 35 4.60 7.45 1.48
N ALA A 36 4.97 8.28 0.51
CA ALA A 36 6.36 8.69 0.32
C ALA A 36 6.92 9.39 1.56
N SER A 37 6.15 10.30 2.16
CA SER A 37 6.57 11.04 3.37
C SER A 37 6.76 10.10 4.55
N MET A 38 5.80 9.19 4.78
CA MET A 38 5.89 8.17 5.84
C MET A 38 7.17 7.32 5.66
N PHE A 39 7.42 6.80 4.46
CA PHE A 39 8.60 5.99 4.17
C PHE A 39 9.91 6.77 4.34
N LEU A 40 9.98 8.02 3.87
CA LEU A 40 11.17 8.86 4.03
C LEU A 40 11.53 9.15 5.49
N THR A 41 10.54 9.17 6.38
CA THR A 41 10.74 9.36 7.83
C THR A 41 10.88 8.06 8.60
N THR A 42 10.78 6.90 7.94
CA THR A 42 10.90 5.59 8.58
C THR A 42 12.35 5.13 8.60
N GLU A 43 13.00 5.23 9.76
CA GLU A 43 14.41 4.86 9.93
C GLU A 43 14.68 3.34 9.92
N CYS A 44 13.68 2.53 10.28
CA CYS A 44 13.83 1.07 10.34
C CYS A 44 12.50 0.36 10.09
N VAL A 45 12.57 -0.76 9.37
CA VAL A 45 11.47 -1.71 9.19
C VAL A 45 11.90 -3.05 9.77
N LEU A 46 11.19 -3.49 10.81
CA LEU A 46 11.41 -4.82 11.40
C LEU A 46 10.49 -5.82 10.72
N ALA A 47 11.06 -6.93 10.27
CA ALA A 47 10.31 -8.05 9.70
C ALA A 47 10.60 -9.31 10.51
N GLU A 48 9.54 -10.07 10.82
CA GLU A 48 9.68 -11.36 11.49
C GLU A 48 10.25 -12.39 10.51
N LYS A 49 11.31 -13.08 10.91
CA LYS A 49 11.82 -14.21 10.14
C LYS A 49 10.81 -15.34 10.24
N LYS A 50 10.40 -15.89 9.09
CA LYS A 50 9.59 -17.10 9.05
C LYS A 50 10.30 -18.23 9.80
N SER A 51 9.63 -18.82 10.78
CA SER A 51 10.14 -19.95 11.53
C SER A 51 9.98 -21.24 10.73
N ASP A 52 11.04 -22.07 10.69
CA ASP A 52 10.97 -23.45 10.20
C ASP A 52 10.44 -24.41 11.26
N ALA A 53 10.26 -23.95 12.51
CA ALA A 53 9.66 -24.77 13.55
C ALA A 53 8.18 -25.01 13.23
N PRO A 54 7.69 -26.26 13.31
CA PRO A 54 6.27 -26.53 13.19
C PRO A 54 5.53 -25.67 14.20
N ALA A 55 4.38 -25.11 13.80
CA ALA A 55 3.50 -24.39 14.72
C ALA A 55 3.27 -25.29 15.93
N MET A 56 3.81 -24.87 17.08
CA MET A 56 3.67 -25.63 18.31
C MET A 56 2.17 -25.84 18.55
N PRO A 57 1.71 -27.08 18.77
CA PRO A 57 0.30 -27.33 19.05
C PRO A 57 -0.13 -26.40 20.18
N ALA A 58 -1.28 -25.74 20.01
CA ALA A 58 -1.87 -24.95 21.08
C ALA A 58 -1.92 -25.84 22.33
N MET A 59 -1.11 -25.50 23.33
CA MET A 59 -1.08 -26.26 24.59
C MET A 59 -2.51 -26.25 25.13
N PRO A 60 -3.15 -27.42 25.29
CA PRO A 60 -4.47 -27.47 25.88
C PRO A 60 -4.37 -26.81 27.26
N GLY A 61 -5.12 -25.72 27.45
CA GLY A 61 -5.29 -25.14 28.78
C GLY A 61 -5.78 -26.23 29.71
N GLY A 62 -4.96 -26.62 30.68
CA GLY A 62 -5.20 -27.84 31.43
C GLY A 62 -4.42 -27.92 32.73
N GLY A 63 -5.03 -27.43 33.80
CA GLY A 63 -4.92 -28.07 35.11
C GLY A 63 -3.80 -27.57 36.01
N MET A 64 -4.06 -26.47 36.70
CA MET A 64 -3.68 -26.31 38.10
C MET A 64 -4.22 -27.54 38.87
N GLY A 65 -3.39 -28.56 39.11
CA GLY A 65 -3.90 -29.80 39.69
C GLY A 65 -2.85 -30.86 39.96
N GLY A 66 -2.10 -30.69 41.04
CA GLY A 66 -1.65 -31.82 41.86
C GLY A 66 -0.15 -32.15 41.82
N MET A 67 0.42 -32.09 43.02
CA MET A 67 1.44 -33.00 43.57
C MET A 67 2.88 -32.45 43.70
N MET A 68 3.19 -32.19 44.98
CA MET A 68 4.47 -31.87 45.66
C MET A 68 4.87 -30.40 45.69
#